data_AF-A0A6V7XXW6-F1
#
_entry.id   AF-A0A6V7XXW6-F1
#
_cell.length_a   1.000
_cell.length_b   1.000
_cell.length_c   1.000
_cell.angle_alpha   90.00
_cell.angle_beta   90.00
_cell.angle_gamma   90.00
#
_symmetry.space_group_name_H-M   'P 1'
#
loop_
_entity.id
_entity.type
_entity.pdbx_description
1 polymer ?
#
loop_
_entity_poly.entity_id
_entity_poly.type
_entity_poly.pdbx_seq_one_letter_code
_entity_poly.pdbx_strand_id
1 'polypeptide(L)'
;MRETKDIYGGDKQFAFTHSILNNFEANNIPFFTKKTEKFKTKNFKLGNTKVFFKAGVLARLEDLRDEKLGIILTAFQTRIRWYLAQKDVKRRIQQRAGLLILQRNIRSWCTLRNWDWFKLYGKVRPLLKMGKEQEELDSLQVKIKELEESLAKEEGNRKELETQVAKLVEEKNAIFLNLEKEKAALQESEEKANKLQSLKNDLDRQLGDLQDRLGELEDRNADLQRVRKKGEQEIEGLKKNVQDLELSLRKAESEKQSREHNLRSLQDEMASKMRILPN
;
A
#
# COMPACT_ATOMS: atom_id res chain seq x y z
N MET A 1 -35.04 -11.69 71.79
CA MET A 1 -34.64 -10.38 72.36
C MET A 1 -33.49 -10.59 73.34
N ARG A 2 -32.27 -10.21 72.96
CA ARG A 2 -31.22 -9.72 73.86
C ARG A 2 -30.14 -9.12 72.96
N GLU A 3 -30.09 -7.80 72.99
CA GLU A 3 -29.20 -6.92 72.23
C GLU A 3 -27.74 -7.25 72.56
N THR A 4 -26.97 -7.68 71.55
CA THR A 4 -25.51 -7.60 71.61
C THR A 4 -25.12 -6.27 70.97
N LYS A 5 -25.02 -5.26 71.84
CA LYS A 5 -24.49 -3.93 71.56
C LYS A 5 -23.14 -4.02 70.84
N ASP A 6 -23.01 -3.12 69.88
CA ASP A 6 -21.83 -2.78 69.11
C ASP A 6 -20.53 -2.81 69.94
N ILE A 7 -19.66 -3.75 69.59
CA ILE A 7 -18.24 -3.73 69.96
C ILE A 7 -17.44 -3.63 68.66
N TYR A 8 -17.76 -2.63 67.85
CA TYR A 8 -16.88 -2.18 66.78
C TYR A 8 -16.33 -0.82 67.17
N GLY A 9 -15.07 -0.81 67.61
CA GLY A 9 -14.21 0.38 67.54
C GLY A 9 -13.89 0.77 66.09
N GLY A 10 -14.87 0.67 65.18
CA GLY A 10 -14.76 0.97 63.76
C GLY A 10 -14.97 2.45 63.46
N ASP A 11 -15.74 3.17 64.30
CA ASP A 11 -16.17 4.54 63.97
C ASP A 11 -15.04 5.57 64.03
N LYS A 12 -14.01 5.37 64.86
CA LYS A 12 -12.89 6.33 64.95
C LYS A 12 -11.89 6.20 63.80
N GLN A 13 -11.69 4.99 63.26
CA GLN A 13 -10.90 4.82 62.03
C GLN A 13 -11.71 5.23 60.79
N PHE A 14 -13.03 5.01 60.78
CA PHE A 14 -13.89 5.47 59.69
C PHE A 14 -14.02 7.00 59.65
N ALA A 15 -14.08 7.68 60.81
CA ALA A 15 -14.13 9.15 60.89
C ALA A 15 -12.79 9.82 60.51
N PHE A 16 -11.64 9.24 60.92
CA PHE A 16 -10.33 9.77 60.53
C PHE A 16 -10.04 9.54 59.03
N THR A 17 -10.53 8.43 58.46
CA THR A 17 -10.43 8.16 57.03
C THR A 17 -11.47 8.92 56.21
N HIS A 18 -12.68 9.18 56.72
CA HIS A 18 -13.65 10.09 56.10
C HIS A 18 -13.17 11.55 56.10
N SER A 19 -12.41 12.00 57.10
CA SER A 19 -11.82 13.36 57.06
C SER A 19 -10.74 13.51 55.98
N ILE A 20 -9.97 12.45 55.70
CA ILE A 20 -9.01 12.43 54.59
C ILE A 20 -9.71 12.21 53.23
N LEU A 21 -10.79 11.42 53.20
CA LEU A 21 -11.58 11.14 51.98
C LEU A 21 -12.51 12.30 51.59
N ASN A 22 -13.07 13.05 52.56
CA ASN A 22 -13.93 14.21 52.29
C ASN A 22 -13.12 15.47 51.96
N ASN A 23 -11.86 15.57 52.41
CA ASN A 23 -10.93 16.57 51.84
C ASN A 23 -10.51 16.22 50.39
N PHE A 24 -10.79 15.00 49.95
CA PHE A 24 -10.70 14.53 48.58
C PHE A 24 -12.10 14.37 47.94
N GLU A 25 -13.11 15.06 48.47
CA GLU A 25 -14.37 15.25 47.75
C GLU A 25 -14.07 15.91 46.40
N ALA A 26 -14.89 15.53 45.42
CA ALA A 26 -14.79 15.72 43.98
C ALA A 26 -14.60 17.18 43.45
N ASN A 27 -14.29 18.13 44.32
CA ASN A 27 -14.08 19.55 44.02
C ASN A 27 -12.60 20.00 44.08
N ASN A 28 -11.65 19.13 44.46
CA ASN A 28 -10.24 19.48 44.60
C ASN A 28 -9.27 18.67 43.71
N ILE A 29 -9.73 18.17 42.55
CA ILE A 29 -8.80 17.93 41.44
C ILE A 29 -8.74 19.25 40.67
N PRO A 30 -7.67 20.07 40.78
CA PRO A 30 -7.60 21.39 40.13
C PRO A 30 -7.29 21.26 38.63
N PHE A 31 -7.97 20.36 37.91
CA PHE A 31 -7.44 19.84 36.65
C PHE A 31 -8.23 20.17 35.38
N PHE A 32 -9.31 20.96 35.42
CA PHE A 32 -9.96 21.35 34.16
C PHE A 32 -10.25 22.84 33.94
N THR A 33 -9.70 23.76 34.75
CA THR A 33 -9.96 25.20 34.56
C THR A 33 -8.73 26.10 34.54
N LYS A 34 -7.50 25.57 34.57
CA LYS A 34 -6.31 26.40 34.31
C LYS A 34 -6.06 26.48 32.80
N LYS A 35 -6.27 27.70 32.26
CA LYS A 35 -5.86 28.21 30.92
C LYS A 35 -5.06 27.16 30.14
N THR A 36 -5.69 26.57 29.12
CA THR A 36 -4.95 25.93 28.03
C THR A 36 -3.86 26.91 27.60
N GLU A 37 -2.60 26.51 27.72
CA GLU A 37 -1.48 27.34 27.30
C GLU A 37 -1.73 27.63 25.82
N LYS A 38 -2.07 28.89 25.47
CA LYS A 38 -2.47 29.24 24.10
C LYS A 38 -1.26 29.01 23.20
N PHE A 39 -1.27 27.87 22.52
CA PHE A 39 -0.17 27.46 21.67
C PHE A 39 -0.15 28.34 20.42
N LYS A 40 0.99 28.99 20.16
CA LYS A 40 1.12 29.89 19.00
C LYS A 40 1.04 29.06 17.72
N THR A 41 0.15 29.43 16.80
CA THR A 41 -0.05 28.82 15.47
C THR A 41 1.21 28.77 14.61
N LYS A 42 2.25 29.54 14.93
CA LYS A 42 3.55 29.54 14.23
C LYS A 42 4.41 28.28 14.50
N ASN A 43 4.08 27.49 15.53
CA ASN A 43 4.92 26.39 16.04
C ASN A 43 4.48 24.99 15.58
N PHE A 44 3.29 24.88 14.96
CA PHE A 44 2.77 23.64 14.43
C PHE A 44 1.97 23.87 13.15
N LYS A 45 1.83 22.83 12.33
CA LYS A 45 0.95 22.82 11.16
C LYS A 45 0.17 21.50 11.13
N LEU A 46 -1.13 21.59 10.94
CA LEU A 46 -2.02 20.44 10.80
C LEU A 46 -2.02 19.97 9.33
N GLY A 47 -1.89 18.67 9.11
CA GLY A 47 -2.19 18.00 7.85
C GLY A 47 -3.33 17.00 8.04
N ASN A 48 -3.88 16.46 6.95
CA ASN A 48 -5.07 15.59 6.98
C ASN A 48 -4.89 14.33 7.84
N THR A 49 -3.65 13.82 7.94
CA THR A 49 -3.33 12.61 8.72
C THR A 49 -2.26 12.84 9.78
N LYS A 50 -1.43 13.88 9.64
CA LYS A 50 -0.25 14.11 10.49
C LYS A 50 -0.15 15.56 10.94
N VAL A 51 0.38 15.77 12.14
CA VAL A 51 0.70 17.10 12.69
C VAL A 51 2.20 17.31 12.67
N PHE A 52 2.63 18.46 12.18
CA PHE A 52 4.04 18.83 12.05
C PHE A 52 4.39 19.90 13.08
N PHE A 53 5.50 19.71 13.80
CA PHE A 53 6.01 20.65 14.79
C PHE A 53 7.35 21.24 14.35
N LYS A 54 7.65 22.47 14.77
CA LYS A 54 9.01 23.00 14.64
C LYS A 54 9.95 22.31 15.63
N ALA A 55 11.25 22.32 15.32
CA ALA A 55 12.28 21.76 16.20
C ALA A 55 12.20 22.32 17.63
N GLY A 56 12.39 21.46 18.63
CA GLY A 56 12.35 21.81 20.06
C GLY A 56 10.95 22.01 20.66
N VAL A 57 9.93 22.17 19.84
CA VAL A 57 8.54 22.36 20.30
C VAL A 57 7.95 21.07 20.86
N LEU A 58 8.25 19.92 20.23
CA LEU A 58 7.76 18.63 20.68
C LEU A 58 8.33 18.26 22.06
N ALA A 59 9.64 18.44 22.27
CA ALA A 59 10.28 18.16 23.55
C ALA A 59 9.63 18.94 24.70
N ARG A 60 9.37 20.24 24.50
CA ARG A 60 8.66 21.06 25.50
C ARG A 60 7.24 20.56 25.78
N LEU A 61 6.53 20.08 24.75
CA LEU A 61 5.20 19.49 24.91
C LEU A 61 5.25 18.17 25.68
N GLU A 62 6.29 17.37 25.47
CA GLU A 62 6.52 16.13 26.22
C GLU A 62 6.83 16.41 27.69
N ASP A 63 7.66 17.41 28.01
CA ASP A 63 7.93 17.82 29.39
C ASP A 63 6.64 18.24 30.12
N LEU A 64 5.81 19.07 29.48
CA LEU A 64 4.52 19.50 30.03
C LEU A 64 3.54 18.32 30.18
N ARG A 65 3.54 17.40 29.22
CA ARG A 65 2.74 16.17 29.30
C ARG A 65 3.17 15.35 30.50
N ASP A 66 4.47 15.14 30.68
CA ASP A 66 5.00 14.27 31.73
C ASP A 66 4.77 14.86 33.14
N GLU A 67 4.85 16.19 33.29
CA GLU A 67 4.48 16.88 34.53
C GLU A 67 3.01 16.61 34.90
N LYS A 68 2.09 16.71 33.93
CA LYS A 68 0.66 16.50 34.17
C LYS A 68 0.30 15.02 34.33
N LEU A 69 0.89 14.16 33.51
CA LEU A 69 0.71 12.71 33.62
C LEU A 69 1.27 12.19 34.94
N GLY A 70 2.38 12.73 35.44
CA GLY A 70 2.95 12.34 36.73
C GLY A 70 1.95 12.47 37.88
N ILE A 71 1.20 13.57 37.92
CA ILE A 71 0.16 13.80 38.94
C ILE A 71 -0.99 12.79 38.80
N ILE A 72 -1.51 12.62 37.57
CA ILE A 72 -2.63 11.72 37.29
C ILE A 72 -2.25 10.26 37.59
N LEU A 73 -1.09 9.81 37.10
CA LEU A 73 -0.60 8.45 37.29
C LEU A 73 -0.34 8.18 38.77
N THR A 74 0.23 9.13 39.50
CA THR A 74 0.44 8.97 40.95
C THR A 74 -0.90 8.84 41.67
N ALA A 75 -1.90 9.68 41.37
CA ALA A 75 -3.23 9.59 41.96
C ALA A 75 -3.96 8.27 41.61
N PHE A 76 -3.82 7.79 40.38
CA PHE A 76 -4.38 6.51 39.95
C PHE A 76 -3.71 5.34 40.70
N GLN A 77 -2.38 5.34 40.76
CA GLN A 77 -1.63 4.31 41.46
C GLN A 77 -1.91 4.30 42.96
N THR A 78 -2.03 5.45 43.62
CA THR A 78 -2.38 5.51 45.05
C THR A 78 -3.78 4.96 45.28
N ARG A 79 -4.75 5.24 44.40
CA ARG A 79 -6.10 4.65 44.46
C ARG A 79 -6.09 3.12 44.31
N ILE A 80 -5.30 2.59 43.37
CA ILE A 80 -5.14 1.13 43.21
C ILE A 80 -4.52 0.52 44.46
N ARG A 81 -3.41 1.09 44.96
CA ARG A 81 -2.71 0.59 46.16
C ARG A 81 -3.64 0.62 47.37
N TRP A 82 -4.44 1.67 47.54
CA TRP A 82 -5.45 1.75 48.59
C TRP A 82 -6.50 0.64 48.46
N TYR A 83 -7.04 0.41 47.26
CA TYR A 83 -8.05 -0.64 47.04
C TYR A 83 -7.50 -2.04 47.32
N LEU A 84 -6.27 -2.32 46.90
CA LEU A 84 -5.59 -3.58 47.20
C LEU A 84 -5.37 -3.74 48.72
N ALA A 85 -4.91 -2.69 49.40
CA ALA A 85 -4.74 -2.70 50.85
C ALA A 85 -6.06 -2.97 51.58
N GLN A 86 -7.18 -2.39 51.13
CA GLN A 86 -8.51 -2.67 51.69
C GLN A 86 -8.93 -4.13 51.50
N LYS A 87 -8.70 -4.70 50.30
CA LYS A 87 -8.93 -6.14 50.06
C LYS A 87 -8.09 -7.01 50.99
N ASP A 88 -6.82 -6.67 51.18
CA ASP A 88 -5.93 -7.41 52.06
C ASP A 88 -6.33 -7.31 53.54
N VAL A 89 -6.74 -6.13 54.00
CA VAL A 89 -7.25 -5.94 55.36
C VAL A 89 -8.51 -6.78 55.57
N LYS A 90 -9.47 -6.74 54.63
CA LYS A 90 -10.68 -7.58 54.70
C LYS A 90 -10.33 -9.07 54.77
N ARG A 91 -9.39 -9.53 53.94
CA ARG A 91 -8.89 -10.91 53.95
C ARG A 91 -8.28 -11.28 55.30
N ARG A 92 -7.43 -10.42 55.89
CA ARG A 92 -6.78 -10.65 57.20
C ARG A 92 -7.79 -10.68 58.35
N ILE A 93 -8.79 -9.80 58.32
CA ILE A 93 -9.88 -9.80 59.31
C ILE A 93 -10.67 -11.11 59.24
N GLN A 94 -11.04 -11.56 58.04
CA GLN A 94 -11.73 -12.84 57.84
C GLN A 94 -10.86 -14.02 58.30
N GLN A 95 -9.56 -14.02 58.00
CA GLN A 95 -8.63 -15.04 58.49
C GLN A 95 -8.54 -15.07 60.02
N ARG A 96 -8.46 -13.89 60.67
CA ARG A 96 -8.43 -13.80 62.14
C ARG A 96 -9.72 -14.32 62.77
N ALA A 97 -10.87 -13.95 62.21
CA ALA A 97 -12.17 -14.46 62.67
C ALA A 97 -12.25 -15.99 62.50
N GLY A 98 -11.86 -16.51 61.33
CA GLY A 98 -11.80 -17.94 61.05
C GLY A 98 -10.88 -18.69 62.02
N LEU A 99 -9.71 -18.14 62.33
CA LEU A 99 -8.77 -18.71 63.30
C LEU A 99 -9.39 -18.85 64.69
N LEU A 100 -10.07 -17.82 65.18
CA LEU A 100 -10.72 -17.86 66.50
C LEU A 100 -11.85 -18.89 66.55
N ILE A 101 -12.65 -18.98 65.48
CA ILE A 101 -13.71 -20.00 65.36
C ILE A 101 -13.09 -21.39 65.35
N LEU A 102 -12.04 -21.61 64.57
CA LEU A 102 -11.35 -22.90 64.49
C LEU A 102 -10.77 -23.31 65.84
N GLN A 103 -10.06 -22.40 66.52
CA GLN A 103 -9.52 -22.65 67.86
C GLN A 103 -10.63 -23.00 68.87
N ARG A 104 -11.76 -22.28 68.83
CA ARG A 104 -12.92 -22.59 69.69
C ARG A 104 -13.47 -23.97 69.39
N ASN A 105 -13.68 -24.29 68.12
CA ASN A 105 -14.22 -25.58 67.68
C ASN A 105 -13.27 -26.74 68.00
N ILE A 106 -11.95 -26.57 67.87
CA ILE A 106 -10.96 -27.59 68.27
C ILE A 106 -11.04 -27.85 69.78
N ARG A 107 -11.12 -26.79 70.61
CA ARG A 107 -11.28 -26.97 72.07
C ARG A 107 -12.57 -27.70 72.41
N SER A 108 -13.69 -27.35 71.78
CA SER A 108 -14.97 -28.06 71.93
C SER A 108 -14.90 -29.50 71.41
N TRP A 109 -14.15 -29.77 70.33
CA TRP A 109 -13.94 -31.12 69.83
C TRP A 109 -13.14 -31.99 70.81
N CYS A 110 -12.09 -31.43 71.42
CA CYS A 110 -11.29 -32.13 72.43
C CYS A 110 -12.12 -32.61 73.62
N THR A 111 -13.19 -31.89 73.98
CA THR A 111 -14.14 -32.33 75.02
C THR A 111 -15.21 -33.29 74.46
N LEU A 112 -15.81 -32.99 73.31
CA LEU A 112 -16.89 -33.79 72.72
C LEU A 112 -16.46 -35.18 72.25
N ARG A 113 -15.23 -35.34 71.75
CA ARG A 113 -14.75 -36.61 71.16
C ARG A 113 -14.81 -37.80 72.13
N ASN A 114 -14.70 -37.55 73.43
CA ASN A 114 -14.73 -38.59 74.45
C ASN A 114 -16.14 -38.86 75.00
N TRP A 115 -17.11 -37.98 74.70
CA TRP A 115 -18.48 -38.07 75.22
C TRP A 115 -19.30 -39.16 74.51
N ASP A 116 -19.85 -40.10 75.26
CA ASP A 116 -20.48 -41.29 74.70
C ASP A 116 -21.77 -41.02 73.92
N TRP A 117 -22.57 -40.04 74.34
CA TRP A 117 -23.75 -39.60 73.59
C TRP A 117 -23.38 -39.04 72.21
N PHE A 118 -22.25 -38.33 72.09
CA PHE A 118 -21.77 -37.82 70.81
C PHE A 118 -21.26 -38.94 69.89
N LYS A 119 -20.58 -39.96 70.45
CA LYS A 119 -20.17 -41.16 69.69
C LYS A 119 -21.39 -41.94 69.17
N LEU A 120 -22.43 -42.09 70.00
CA LEU A 120 -23.69 -42.72 69.60
C LEU A 120 -24.35 -41.95 68.45
N TYR A 121 -24.49 -40.63 68.58
CA TYR A 121 -25.02 -39.77 67.52
C TYR A 121 -24.25 -39.93 66.20
N GLY A 122 -22.91 -39.97 66.26
CA GLY A 122 -22.06 -40.16 65.07
C GLY A 122 -22.29 -41.49 64.34
N LYS A 123 -22.64 -42.56 65.06
CA LYS A 123 -22.99 -43.87 64.48
C LYS A 123 -24.42 -43.91 63.92
N VAL A 124 -25.36 -43.23 64.59
CA VAL A 124 -26.78 -43.24 64.21
C VAL A 124 -27.08 -42.28 63.06
N ARG A 125 -26.46 -41.08 63.03
CA ARG A 125 -26.74 -40.03 62.04
C ARG A 125 -26.59 -40.49 60.57
N PRO A 126 -25.54 -41.23 60.16
CA PRO A 126 -25.41 -41.68 58.76
C PRO A 126 -26.47 -42.70 58.33
N LEU A 127 -27.10 -43.41 59.28
CA LEU A 127 -28.18 -44.37 59.00
C LEU A 127 -29.50 -43.66 58.72
N LEU A 128 -29.61 -42.39 59.14
CA LEU A 128 -30.73 -41.50 58.83
C LEU A 128 -30.43 -40.79 57.50
N LYS A 129 -30.80 -41.42 56.38
CA LYS A 129 -30.58 -40.90 55.01
C LYS A 129 -31.34 -39.60 54.67
N MET A 130 -32.28 -39.19 55.53
CA MET A 130 -33.18 -38.08 55.25
C MET A 130 -32.41 -36.74 55.20
N GLY A 131 -32.45 -36.06 54.04
CA GLY A 131 -31.93 -34.70 53.85
C GLY A 131 -30.64 -34.58 53.03
N LYS A 132 -29.76 -35.60 53.02
CA LYS A 132 -28.54 -35.57 52.18
C LYS A 132 -28.82 -35.78 50.70
N GLU A 133 -29.76 -36.67 50.38
CA GLU A 133 -30.16 -36.95 49.00
C GLU A 133 -30.77 -35.71 48.34
N GLN A 134 -31.52 -34.89 49.10
CA GLN A 134 -32.09 -33.64 48.59
C GLN A 134 -31.02 -32.58 48.33
N GLU A 135 -30.06 -32.41 49.24
CA GLU A 135 -28.95 -31.46 49.06
C GLU A 135 -28.06 -31.84 47.86
N GLU A 136 -27.79 -33.14 47.68
CA GLU A 136 -27.08 -33.66 46.50
C GLU A 136 -27.89 -33.43 45.22
N LEU A 137 -29.19 -33.71 45.23
CA LEU A 137 -30.08 -33.49 44.09
C LEU A 137 -30.14 -32.00 43.70
N ASP A 138 -30.29 -31.10 44.67
CA ASP A 138 -30.30 -29.66 44.43
C ASP A 138 -28.95 -29.19 43.85
N SER A 139 -27.83 -29.71 44.37
CA SER A 139 -26.48 -29.40 43.86
C SER A 139 -26.28 -29.89 42.42
N LEU A 140 -26.83 -31.05 42.07
CA LEU A 140 -26.78 -31.60 40.72
C LEU A 140 -27.66 -30.79 39.77
N GLN A 141 -28.84 -30.36 40.20
CA GLN A 141 -29.72 -29.51 39.39
C GLN A 141 -29.08 -28.15 39.05
N VAL A 142 -28.37 -27.53 40.00
CA VAL A 142 -27.64 -26.28 39.74
C VAL A 142 -26.55 -26.51 38.70
N LYS A 143 -25.75 -27.58 38.83
CA LYS A 143 -24.71 -27.91 37.86
C LYS A 143 -25.27 -28.24 36.48
N ILE A 144 -26.38 -28.95 36.41
CA ILE A 144 -27.07 -29.25 35.13
C ILE A 144 -27.45 -27.94 34.44
N LYS A 145 -28.08 -27.01 35.15
CA LYS A 145 -28.45 -25.70 34.59
C LYS A 145 -27.24 -24.89 34.11
N GLU A 146 -26.18 -24.84 34.91
CA GLU A 146 -24.93 -24.15 34.52
C GLU A 146 -24.31 -24.76 33.25
N LEU A 147 -24.30 -26.09 33.14
CA LEU A 147 -23.79 -26.80 31.97
C LEU A 147 -24.69 -26.60 30.75
N GLU A 148 -26.01 -26.63 30.90
CA GLU A 148 -26.97 -26.37 29.83
C GLU A 148 -26.83 -24.95 29.28
N GLU A 149 -26.70 -23.94 30.16
CA GLU A 149 -26.48 -22.55 29.76
C GLU A 149 -25.13 -22.36 29.04
N SER A 150 -24.07 -23.00 29.55
CA SER A 150 -22.76 -22.95 28.90
C SER A 150 -22.79 -23.63 27.53
N LEU A 151 -23.42 -24.80 27.43
CA LEU A 151 -23.55 -25.54 26.18
C LEU A 151 -24.32 -24.73 25.13
N ALA A 152 -25.44 -24.11 25.52
CA ALA A 152 -26.25 -23.29 24.62
C ALA A 152 -25.46 -22.07 24.06
N LYS A 153 -24.64 -21.43 24.90
CA LYS A 153 -23.76 -20.32 24.48
C LYS A 153 -22.70 -20.79 23.49
N GLU A 154 -22.01 -21.88 23.79
CA GLU A 154 -20.96 -22.43 22.92
C GLU A 154 -21.53 -22.95 21.59
N GLU A 155 -22.73 -23.55 21.59
CA GLU A 155 -23.41 -23.95 20.36
C GLU A 155 -23.81 -22.76 19.48
N GLY A 156 -24.23 -21.65 20.08
CA GLY A 156 -24.48 -20.39 19.38
C GLY A 156 -23.22 -19.84 18.72
N ASN A 157 -22.15 -19.69 19.51
CA ASN A 157 -20.85 -19.23 19.02
C ASN A 157 -20.29 -20.11 17.91
N ARG A 158 -20.41 -21.45 18.05
CA ARG A 158 -19.96 -22.40 17.03
C ARG A 158 -20.70 -22.20 15.71
N LYS A 159 -22.04 -22.07 15.75
CA LYS A 159 -22.86 -21.85 14.54
C LYS A 159 -22.48 -20.53 13.86
N GLU A 160 -22.30 -19.45 14.62
CA GLU A 160 -21.87 -18.16 14.07
C GLU A 160 -20.50 -18.27 13.38
N LEU A 161 -19.53 -18.90 14.04
CA LEU A 161 -18.20 -19.12 13.46
C LEU A 161 -18.24 -20.00 12.21
N GLU A 162 -19.03 -21.07 12.20
CA GLU A 162 -19.22 -21.92 11.02
C GLU A 162 -19.78 -21.13 9.82
N THR A 163 -20.75 -20.23 10.06
CA THR A 163 -21.27 -19.37 8.98
C THR A 163 -20.25 -18.35 8.48
N GLN A 164 -19.41 -17.78 9.37
CA GLN A 164 -18.34 -16.87 8.97
C GLN A 164 -17.27 -17.59 8.15
N VAL A 165 -16.88 -18.80 8.57
CA VAL A 165 -15.92 -19.64 7.84
C VAL A 165 -16.45 -20.00 6.46
N ALA A 166 -17.73 -20.39 6.35
CA ALA A 166 -18.35 -20.70 5.07
C ALA A 166 -18.30 -19.49 4.11
N LYS A 167 -18.67 -18.30 4.57
CA LYS A 167 -18.58 -17.06 3.78
C LYS A 167 -17.16 -16.75 3.32
N LEU A 168 -16.19 -16.84 4.22
CA LEU A 168 -14.78 -16.59 3.87
C LEU A 168 -14.24 -17.60 2.86
N VAL A 169 -14.67 -18.86 2.92
CA VAL A 169 -14.31 -19.89 1.95
C VAL A 169 -14.93 -19.58 0.58
N GLU A 170 -16.19 -19.16 0.53
CA GLU A 170 -16.84 -18.72 -0.70
C GLU A 170 -16.13 -17.51 -1.33
N GLU A 171 -15.84 -16.48 -0.55
CA GLU A 171 -15.09 -15.30 -1.00
C GLU A 171 -13.69 -15.67 -1.51
N LYS A 172 -12.97 -16.52 -0.77
CA LYS A 172 -11.66 -17.02 -1.19
C LYS A 172 -11.74 -17.74 -2.54
N ASN A 173 -12.72 -18.63 -2.70
CA ASN A 173 -12.90 -19.40 -3.94
C ASN A 173 -13.28 -18.48 -5.11
N ALA A 174 -14.11 -17.47 -4.88
CA ALA A 174 -14.47 -16.48 -5.90
C ALA A 174 -13.25 -15.65 -6.35
N ILE A 175 -12.43 -15.17 -5.40
CA ILE A 175 -11.19 -14.45 -5.70
C ILE A 175 -10.21 -15.36 -6.46
N PHE A 176 -10.09 -16.62 -6.07
CA PHE A 176 -9.21 -17.59 -6.73
C PHE A 176 -9.63 -17.83 -8.19
N LEU A 177 -10.93 -17.99 -8.44
CA LEU A 177 -11.47 -18.16 -9.79
C LEU A 177 -11.28 -16.91 -10.65
N ASN A 178 -11.42 -15.71 -10.07
CA ASN A 178 -11.10 -14.46 -10.76
C ASN A 178 -9.61 -14.35 -11.08
N LEU A 179 -8.74 -14.76 -10.15
CA LEU A 179 -7.29 -14.78 -10.38
C LEU A 179 -6.90 -15.71 -11.54
N GLU A 180 -7.52 -16.90 -11.64
CA GLU A 180 -7.29 -17.81 -12.77
C GLU A 180 -7.75 -17.22 -14.10
N LYS A 181 -8.90 -16.54 -14.12
CA LYS A 181 -9.39 -15.83 -15.32
C LYS A 181 -8.43 -14.72 -15.76
N GLU A 182 -7.97 -13.89 -14.82
CA GLU A 182 -7.01 -12.81 -15.11
C GLU A 182 -5.66 -13.37 -15.60
N LYS A 183 -5.20 -14.49 -15.04
CA LYS A 183 -3.99 -15.17 -15.53
C LYS A 183 -4.14 -15.66 -16.97
N ALA A 184 -5.28 -16.25 -17.31
CA ALA A 184 -5.55 -16.70 -18.68
C ALA A 184 -5.62 -15.52 -19.66
N ALA A 185 -6.29 -14.42 -19.27
CA ALA A 185 -6.36 -13.20 -20.07
C ALA A 185 -4.98 -12.54 -20.26
N LEU A 186 -4.15 -12.54 -19.20
CA LEU A 186 -2.78 -12.05 -19.26
C LEU A 186 -1.93 -12.88 -20.24
N GLN A 187 -2.01 -14.21 -20.16
CA GLN A 187 -1.29 -15.10 -21.07
C GLN A 187 -1.70 -14.87 -22.53
N GLU A 188 -3.00 -14.73 -22.82
CA GLU A 188 -3.48 -14.42 -24.17
C GLU A 188 -2.96 -13.05 -24.66
N SER A 189 -2.91 -12.05 -23.77
CA SER A 189 -2.35 -10.74 -24.06
C SER A 189 -0.85 -10.80 -24.36
N GLU A 190 -0.09 -11.55 -23.57
CA GLU A 190 1.36 -11.77 -23.79
C GLU A 190 1.62 -12.47 -25.11
N GLU A 191 0.84 -13.50 -25.47
CA GLU A 191 0.95 -14.17 -26.77
C GLU A 191 0.68 -13.21 -27.94
N LYS A 192 -0.33 -12.34 -27.83
CA LYS A 192 -0.61 -11.31 -28.84
C LYS A 192 0.52 -10.28 -28.92
N ALA A 193 1.05 -9.83 -27.78
CA ALA A 193 2.17 -8.89 -27.73
C ALA A 193 3.43 -9.49 -28.40
N ASN A 194 3.74 -10.76 -28.13
CA ASN A 194 4.87 -11.45 -28.75
C ASN A 194 4.68 -11.60 -30.28
N LYS A 195 3.47 -11.91 -30.74
CA LYS A 195 3.16 -11.96 -32.18
C LYS A 195 3.34 -10.59 -32.84
N LEU A 196 2.81 -9.53 -32.23
CA LEU A 196 2.98 -8.16 -32.73
C LEU A 196 4.44 -7.73 -32.73
N GLN A 197 5.22 -8.12 -31.72
CA GLN A 197 6.65 -7.84 -31.66
C GLN A 197 7.42 -8.53 -32.79
N SER A 198 7.08 -9.78 -33.10
CA SER A 198 7.67 -10.50 -34.25
C SER A 198 7.33 -9.80 -35.57
N LEU A 199 6.05 -9.46 -35.77
CA LEU A 199 5.60 -8.78 -36.99
C LEU A 199 6.27 -7.41 -37.15
N LYS A 200 6.42 -6.66 -36.05
CA LYS A 200 7.14 -5.39 -36.04
C LYS A 200 8.59 -5.59 -36.48
N ASN A 201 9.30 -6.57 -35.92
CA ASN A 201 10.69 -6.85 -36.28
C ASN A 201 10.84 -7.21 -37.76
N ASP A 202 9.89 -7.96 -38.33
CA ASP A 202 9.89 -8.30 -39.76
C ASP A 202 9.61 -7.09 -40.65
N LEU A 203 8.68 -6.22 -40.24
CA LEU A 203 8.41 -4.96 -40.94
C LEU A 203 9.60 -3.99 -40.86
N ASP A 204 10.25 -3.88 -39.69
CA ASP A 204 11.45 -3.05 -39.50
C ASP A 204 12.59 -3.53 -40.42
N ARG A 205 12.75 -4.85 -40.62
CA ARG A 205 13.69 -5.43 -41.60
C ARG A 205 13.34 -5.06 -43.03
N GLN A 206 12.08 -5.26 -43.44
CA GLN A 206 11.62 -4.90 -44.78
C GLN A 206 11.79 -3.40 -45.08
N LEU A 207 11.56 -2.56 -44.06
CA LEU A 207 11.74 -1.11 -44.17
C LEU A 207 13.23 -0.77 -44.38
N GLY A 208 14.13 -1.44 -43.64
CA GLY A 208 15.58 -1.33 -43.86
C GLY A 208 15.99 -1.71 -45.30
N ASP A 209 15.56 -2.88 -45.78
CA ASP A 209 15.87 -3.33 -47.15
C ASP A 209 15.35 -2.35 -48.23
N LEU A 210 14.17 -1.75 -48.01
CA LEU A 210 13.60 -0.74 -48.91
C LEU A 210 14.37 0.58 -48.84
N GLN A 211 14.85 0.99 -47.66
CA GLN A 211 15.69 2.18 -47.50
C GLN A 211 17.03 2.01 -48.24
N ASP A 212 17.68 0.86 -48.11
CA ASP A 212 18.94 0.55 -48.81
C ASP A 212 18.73 0.58 -50.33
N ARG A 213 17.64 -0.05 -50.81
CA ARG A 213 17.30 -0.07 -52.23
C ARG A 213 16.95 1.32 -52.78
N LEU A 214 16.29 2.14 -51.98
CA LEU A 214 16.03 3.53 -52.33
C LEU A 214 17.33 4.31 -52.48
N GLY A 215 18.26 4.16 -51.52
CA GLY A 215 19.59 4.77 -51.58
C GLY A 215 20.36 4.38 -52.85
N GLU A 216 20.38 3.10 -53.21
CA GLU A 216 21.00 2.67 -54.47
C GLU A 216 20.36 3.29 -55.72
N LEU A 217 19.04 3.47 -55.73
CA LEU A 217 18.34 4.10 -56.85
C LEU A 217 18.62 5.59 -56.94
N GLU A 218 18.73 6.27 -55.79
CA GLU A 218 19.13 7.68 -55.72
C GLU A 218 20.55 7.88 -56.25
N ASP A 219 21.50 7.02 -55.85
CA ASP A 219 22.88 7.03 -56.37
C ASP A 219 22.92 6.79 -57.88
N ARG A 220 22.22 5.75 -58.37
CA ARG A 220 22.10 5.49 -59.82
C ARG A 220 21.47 6.67 -60.56
N ASN A 221 20.47 7.32 -60.00
CA ASN A 221 19.83 8.49 -60.60
C ASN A 221 20.79 9.69 -60.65
N ALA A 222 21.57 9.91 -59.60
CA ALA A 222 22.61 10.94 -59.57
C ALA A 222 23.69 10.69 -60.64
N ASP A 223 24.12 9.44 -60.81
CA ASP A 223 25.06 9.05 -61.86
C ASP A 223 24.47 9.24 -63.27
N LEU A 224 23.23 8.81 -63.49
CA LEU A 224 22.52 9.04 -64.76
C LEU A 224 22.37 10.53 -65.06
N GLN A 225 22.07 11.38 -64.07
CA GLN A 225 22.05 12.82 -64.26
C GLN A 225 23.42 13.39 -64.67
N ARG A 226 24.52 12.89 -64.07
CA ARG A 226 25.87 13.29 -64.45
C ARG A 226 26.20 12.89 -65.89
N VAL A 227 25.88 11.65 -66.28
CA VAL A 227 26.09 11.15 -67.65
C VAL A 227 25.24 11.93 -68.64
N ARG A 228 23.95 12.16 -68.35
CA ARG A 228 23.06 12.99 -69.16
C ARG A 228 23.66 14.38 -69.39
N LYS A 229 24.12 15.05 -68.33
CA LYS A 229 24.69 16.39 -68.43
C LYS A 229 25.96 16.42 -69.30
N LYS A 230 26.82 15.40 -69.21
CA LYS A 230 27.98 15.25 -70.11
C LYS A 230 27.54 15.06 -71.57
N GLY A 231 26.58 14.16 -71.82
CA GLY A 231 26.04 13.92 -73.16
C GLY A 231 25.37 15.16 -73.75
N GLU A 232 24.63 15.93 -72.95
CA GLU A 232 24.05 17.22 -73.36
C GLU A 232 25.15 18.23 -73.76
N GLN A 233 26.23 18.32 -72.97
CA GLN A 233 27.38 19.17 -73.29
C GLN A 233 28.10 18.74 -74.58
N GLU A 234 28.26 17.43 -74.81
CA GLU A 234 28.84 16.88 -76.04
C GLU A 234 27.95 17.17 -77.26
N ILE A 235 26.63 16.97 -77.15
CA ILE A 235 25.67 17.31 -78.21
C ILE A 235 25.74 18.80 -78.55
N GLU A 236 25.81 19.67 -77.54
CA GLU A 236 25.90 21.11 -77.76
C GLU A 236 27.23 21.52 -78.39
N GLY A 237 28.34 20.88 -77.99
CA GLY A 237 29.64 21.02 -78.65
C GLY A 237 29.62 20.57 -80.11
N LEU A 238 29.03 19.41 -80.42
CA LEU A 238 28.90 18.92 -81.79
C LEU A 238 28.02 19.83 -82.65
N LYS A 239 26.91 20.35 -82.09
CA LYS A 239 26.06 21.33 -82.79
C LYS A 239 26.84 22.59 -83.18
N LYS A 240 27.69 23.11 -82.29
CA LYS A 240 28.60 24.23 -82.61
C LYS A 240 29.58 23.87 -83.72
N ASN A 241 30.23 22.71 -83.62
CA ASN A 241 31.17 22.26 -84.66
C ASN A 241 30.48 22.11 -86.03
N VAL A 242 29.24 21.60 -86.06
CA VAL A 242 28.43 21.52 -87.28
C VAL A 242 28.15 22.91 -87.84
N GLN A 243 27.71 23.87 -87.01
CA GLN A 243 27.52 25.26 -87.42
C GLN A 243 28.81 25.89 -87.99
N ASP A 244 29.94 25.68 -87.33
CA ASP A 244 31.24 26.21 -87.77
C ASP A 244 31.68 25.60 -89.11
N LEU A 245 31.46 24.29 -89.29
CA LEU A 245 31.72 23.60 -90.55
C LEU A 245 30.78 24.06 -91.68
N GLU A 246 29.49 24.26 -91.40
CA GLU A 246 28.53 24.83 -92.37
C GLU A 246 28.94 26.24 -92.80
N LEU A 247 29.39 27.09 -91.86
CA LEU A 247 29.91 28.42 -92.17
C LEU A 247 31.19 28.34 -93.02
N SER A 248 32.12 27.44 -92.67
CA SER A 248 33.34 27.22 -93.44
C SER A 248 33.05 26.68 -94.84
N LEU A 249 32.07 25.78 -94.98
CA LEU A 249 31.63 25.25 -96.26
C LEU A 249 31.05 26.36 -97.13
N ARG A 250 30.14 27.18 -96.60
CA ARG A 250 29.59 28.35 -97.32
C ARG A 250 30.68 29.31 -97.79
N LYS A 251 31.68 29.55 -96.94
CA LYS A 251 32.83 30.40 -97.28
C LYS A 251 33.65 29.80 -98.41
N ALA A 252 33.96 28.50 -98.34
CA ALA A 252 34.68 27.78 -99.38
C ALA A 252 33.89 27.71 -100.70
N GLU A 253 32.57 27.53 -100.65
CA GLU A 253 31.68 27.59 -101.81
C GLU A 253 31.67 28.99 -102.46
N SER A 254 31.63 30.05 -101.65
CA SER A 254 31.75 31.43 -102.15
C SER A 254 33.11 31.70 -102.80
N GLU A 255 34.20 31.25 -102.18
CA GLU A 255 35.54 31.32 -102.77
C GLU A 255 35.66 30.51 -104.06
N LYS A 256 35.05 29.31 -104.10
CA LYS A 256 35.00 28.48 -105.31
C LYS A 256 34.23 29.18 -106.42
N GLN A 257 33.04 29.73 -106.14
CA GLN A 257 32.26 30.51 -107.11
C GLN A 257 33.05 31.72 -107.62
N SER A 258 33.75 32.43 -106.74
CA SER A 258 34.64 33.53 -107.11
C SER A 258 35.79 33.06 -108.00
N ARG A 259 36.45 31.94 -107.66
CA ARG A 259 37.51 31.35 -108.49
C ARG A 259 36.98 30.86 -109.83
N GLU A 260 35.82 30.21 -109.91
CA GLU A 260 35.18 29.80 -111.16
C GLU A 260 34.79 31.00 -112.02
N HIS A 261 34.34 32.10 -111.41
CA HIS A 261 34.07 33.35 -112.11
C HIS A 261 35.35 33.98 -112.67
N ASN A 262 36.44 33.99 -111.89
CA ASN A 262 37.76 34.43 -112.35
C ASN A 262 38.31 33.51 -113.46
N LEU A 263 38.11 32.19 -113.36
CA LEU A 263 38.55 31.21 -114.35
C LEU A 263 37.76 31.37 -115.66
N ARG A 264 36.44 31.64 -115.59
CA ARG A 264 35.63 32.04 -116.76
C ARG A 264 36.12 33.35 -117.37
N SER A 265 36.40 34.37 -116.56
CA SER A 265 36.95 35.63 -117.06
C SER A 265 38.31 35.44 -117.73
N LEU A 266 39.19 34.60 -117.15
CA LEU A 266 40.49 34.24 -117.74
C LEU A 266 40.37 33.33 -118.98
N GLN A 267 39.36 32.47 -119.03
CA GLN A 267 39.01 31.68 -120.24
C GLN A 267 38.49 32.59 -121.35
N ASP A 268 37.68 33.61 -121.02
CA ASP A 268 37.22 34.63 -121.96
C ASP A 268 38.39 35.53 -122.41
N GLU A 269 39.35 35.84 -121.53
CA GLU A 269 40.60 36.52 -121.90
C GLU A 269 41.54 35.64 -122.77
N MET A 270 41.62 34.34 -122.51
CA MET A 270 42.36 33.39 -123.37
C MET A 270 41.66 33.18 -124.71
N ALA A 271 40.34 33.12 -124.76
CA ALA A 271 39.57 33.04 -125.99
C ALA A 271 39.67 34.35 -126.80
N SER A 272 39.73 35.50 -126.11
CA SER A 272 40.05 36.80 -126.69
C SER A 272 41.48 36.83 -127.27
N LYS A 273 42.46 36.29 -126.55
CA LYS A 273 43.85 36.16 -127.04
C LYS A 273 44.01 35.14 -128.18
N MET A 274 43.25 34.04 -128.21
CA MET A 274 43.22 33.07 -129.32
C MET A 274 42.53 33.60 -130.59
N ARG A 275 41.71 34.66 -130.50
CA ARG A 275 41.19 35.36 -131.69
C ARG A 275 42.14 36.42 -132.26
N ILE A 276 43.28 36.70 -131.60
CA ILE A 276 44.21 37.77 -131.99
C ILE A 276 45.57 37.21 -132.47
N LEU A 277 45.71 35.91 -132.72
CA LEU A 277 46.92 35.36 -133.34
C LEU A 277 46.65 34.85 -134.77
N PRO A 278 47.21 35.52 -135.81
CA PRO A 278 47.09 35.11 -137.20
C PRO A 278 48.18 34.10 -137.59
N ASN A 279 47.76 32.95 -138.10
CA ASN A 279 48.26 32.19 -139.26
C ASN A 279 47.78 30.74 -139.20
#